data_AF-T0N9E6-F1
#
_entry.id   AF-T0N9E6-F1
#
_cell.length_a   1.000
_cell.length_b   1.000
_cell.length_c   1.000
_cell.angle_alpha   90.00
_cell.angle_beta   90.00
_cell.angle_gamma   90.00
#
_symmetry.space_group_name_H-M   'P 1'
#
loop_
_entity.id
_entity.type
_entity.pdbx_description
1 polymer ?
#
loop_
_entity_poly.entity_id
_entity_poly.type
_entity_poly.pdbx_seq_one_letter_code
_entity_poly.pdbx_strand_id
1 'polypeptide(L)'
;MSKGSINSKKILIGIFVITFTMLSYFKFYTLQVSFNNDPTVAIVRTKDIQLLSNTYKITNSNLPYNWYDDYGFKFLYADEMGHMWQKLYSFIIILWWIALIYILVIGIITVIQELGSRTMKIRD
;
A
#
# COMPACT_ATOMS: atom_id res chain seq x y z
N MET A 1 31.59 -21.83 22.68
CA MET A 1 31.40 -20.43 22.23
C MET A 1 29.95 -20.25 21.81
N SER A 2 29.09 -19.75 22.71
CA SER A 2 27.72 -19.36 22.37
C SER A 2 27.75 -17.92 21.86
N LYS A 3 27.74 -17.73 20.54
CA LYS A 3 27.67 -16.42 19.91
C LYS A 3 26.51 -16.40 18.91
N GLY A 4 25.52 -15.55 19.19
CA GLY A 4 24.83 -14.82 18.14
C GLY A 4 23.52 -15.39 17.61
N SER A 5 22.58 -15.81 18.45
CA SER A 5 21.16 -15.76 18.04
C SER A 5 20.69 -14.31 18.15
N ILE A 6 21.04 -13.48 17.18
CA ILE A 6 20.35 -12.20 17.00
C ILE A 6 18.90 -12.59 16.72
N ASN A 7 17.99 -12.29 17.65
CA ASN A 7 16.59 -12.67 17.64
C ASN A 7 15.97 -12.58 16.23
N SER A 8 15.91 -13.68 15.48
CA SER A 8 15.50 -13.70 14.07
C SER A 8 14.12 -13.08 13.86
N LYS A 9 13.25 -13.17 14.88
CA LYS A 9 11.94 -12.52 14.92
C LYS A 9 12.02 -10.99 14.83
N LYS A 10 12.97 -10.35 15.52
CA LYS A 10 13.13 -8.88 15.50
C LYS A 10 13.63 -8.39 14.15
N ILE A 11 14.56 -9.13 13.53
CA ILE A 11 15.04 -8.82 12.17
C ILE A 11 13.90 -8.93 11.16
N LEU A 12 13.11 -10.01 11.24
CA LEU A 12 11.98 -10.24 10.34
C LEU A 12 10.93 -9.14 10.46
N ILE A 13 10.59 -8.72 11.69
CA ILE A 13 9.71 -7.57 11.93
C ILE A 13 10.29 -6.30 11.31
N GLY A 14 11.59 -6.04 11.47
CA GLY A 14 12.26 -4.88 10.88
C GLY A 14 12.17 -4.86 9.34
N ILE A 15 12.45 -5.99 8.69
CA ILE A 15 12.31 -6.13 7.22
C ILE A 15 10.87 -5.88 6.79
N PHE A 16 9.90 -6.39 7.57
CA PHE A 16 8.48 -6.21 7.28
C PHE A 16 8.06 -4.74 7.37
N VAL A 17 8.52 -4.02 8.39
CA VAL A 17 8.26 -2.58 8.55
C VAL A 17 8.88 -1.77 7.40
N ILE A 18 10.11 -2.08 6.99
CA ILE A 18 10.76 -1.42 5.86
C ILE A 18 9.98 -1.67 4.56
N THR A 19 9.61 -2.92 4.32
CA THR A 19 8.81 -3.33 3.14
C THR A 19 7.46 -2.63 3.13
N PHE A 20 6.77 -2.61 4.27
CA PHE A 20 5.49 -1.91 4.42
C PHE A 20 5.63 -0.41 4.17
N THR A 21 6.72 0.22 4.64
CA THR A 21 6.98 1.65 4.41
C THR A 21 7.18 1.95 2.92
N MET A 22 7.94 1.11 2.22
CA MET A 22 8.12 1.23 0.76
C MET A 22 6.81 1.04 0.00
N LEU A 23 6.04 0.00 0.34
CA LEU A 23 4.72 -0.25 -0.24
C LEU A 23 3.74 0.90 0.06
N SER A 24 3.82 1.51 1.24
CA SER A 24 2.99 2.65 1.64
C SER A 24 3.27 3.87 0.78
N TYR A 25 4.54 4.15 0.47
CA TYR A 25 4.89 5.22 -0.45
C TYR A 25 4.25 5.01 -1.83
N PHE A 26 4.32 3.78 -2.37
CA PHE A 26 3.62 3.46 -3.62
C PHE A 26 2.11 3.64 -3.47
N LYS A 27 1.48 3.01 -2.47
CA LYS A 27 0.03 3.07 -2.22
C LYS A 27 -0.51 4.50 -2.08
N PHE A 28 0.22 5.38 -1.39
CA PHE A 28 -0.28 6.71 -1.06
C PHE A 28 -0.10 7.74 -2.18
N TYR A 29 0.88 7.55 -3.05
CA TYR A 29 1.21 8.53 -4.08
C TYR A 29 0.89 8.05 -5.49
N THR A 30 0.19 6.93 -5.65
CA THR A 30 -0.19 6.43 -6.96
C THR A 30 -1.67 6.10 -7.02
N LEU A 31 -2.22 6.21 -8.22
CA LEU A 31 -3.62 5.99 -8.51
C LEU A 31 -3.74 5.33 -9.88
N GLN A 32 -4.69 4.41 -9.99
CA GLN A 32 -5.08 3.79 -11.24
C GLN A 32 -6.27 4.56 -11.83
N VAL A 33 -6.07 5.19 -12.98
CA VAL A 33 -7.08 5.91 -13.73
C VAL A 33 -7.63 5.00 -14.82
N SER A 34 -8.94 4.80 -14.87
CA SER A 34 -9.63 4.11 -15.96
C SER A 34 -10.56 5.05 -16.71
N PHE A 35 -10.79 4.76 -17.98
CA PHE A 35 -11.66 5.55 -18.85
C PHE A 35 -12.96 4.79 -19.10
N ASN A 36 -14.07 5.51 -19.33
CA ASN A 36 -15.36 4.86 -19.51
C ASN A 36 -15.50 4.12 -20.85
N ASN A 37 -14.83 4.61 -21.90
CA ASN A 37 -14.98 4.11 -23.28
C ASN A 37 -13.66 3.53 -23.84
N ASP A 38 -12.62 3.39 -23.03
CA ASP A 38 -11.31 2.90 -23.44
C ASP A 38 -10.85 1.85 -22.42
N PRO A 39 -10.48 0.62 -22.87
CA PRO A 39 -9.95 -0.41 -21.99
C PRO A 39 -8.57 -0.03 -21.41
N THR A 40 -7.96 1.07 -21.81
CA THR A 40 -6.69 1.53 -21.26
C THR A 40 -6.83 1.95 -19.80
N VAL A 41 -5.82 1.62 -19.02
CA VAL A 41 -5.68 2.01 -17.63
C VAL A 41 -4.35 2.74 -17.48
N ALA A 42 -4.41 3.97 -16.97
CA ALA A 42 -3.22 4.74 -16.64
C ALA A 42 -2.89 4.61 -15.16
N ILE A 43 -1.62 4.40 -14.84
CA ILE A 43 -1.08 4.56 -13.49
C ILE A 43 -0.46 5.94 -13.43
N VAL A 44 -0.94 6.74 -12.51
CA VAL A 44 -0.49 8.11 -12.32
C VAL A 44 0.03 8.31 -10.91
N ARG A 45 0.93 9.27 -10.75
CA ARG A 45 1.36 9.77 -9.46
C ARG A 45 0.49 10.96 -9.07
N THR A 46 0.00 10.95 -7.84
CA THR A 46 -0.78 12.05 -7.27
C THR A 46 0.12 12.97 -6.46
N LYS A 47 -0.24 14.26 -6.41
CA LYS A 47 0.36 15.21 -5.47
C LYS A 47 -0.14 14.98 -4.04
N ASP A 48 -1.42 14.65 -3.92
CA ASP A 48 -2.09 14.40 -2.64
C ASP A 48 -2.09 12.91 -2.27
N ILE A 49 -2.13 12.66 -0.96
CA ILE A 49 -2.13 11.32 -0.36
C ILE A 49 -3.47 10.61 -0.64
N GLN A 50 -3.40 9.48 -1.34
CA GLN A 50 -4.54 8.60 -1.62
C GLN A 50 -4.68 7.52 -0.54
N LEU A 51 -5.38 7.86 0.55
CA LEU A 51 -5.58 6.94 1.69
C LEU A 51 -6.44 5.73 1.33
N LEU A 52 -7.65 5.97 0.80
CA LEU A 52 -8.68 4.93 0.64
C LEU A 52 -8.87 4.45 -0.79
N SER A 53 -8.92 5.38 -1.76
CA SER A 53 -9.09 5.00 -3.17
C SER A 53 -7.74 4.75 -3.83
N ASN A 54 -7.70 3.74 -4.70
CA ASN A 54 -6.62 3.52 -5.65
C ASN A 54 -7.11 3.62 -7.09
N THR A 55 -8.39 3.91 -7.28
CA THR A 55 -9.01 3.94 -8.59
C THR A 55 -9.73 5.25 -8.80
N TYR A 56 -9.61 5.78 -10.01
CA TYR A 56 -10.33 6.96 -10.43
C TYR A 56 -10.84 6.74 -11.84
N LYS A 57 -12.12 7.02 -12.06
CA LYS A 57 -12.75 6.79 -13.35
C LYS A 57 -13.00 8.13 -14.02
N ILE A 58 -12.36 8.37 -15.17
CA ILE A 58 -12.66 9.52 -16.01
C ILE A 58 -13.81 9.16 -16.95
N THR A 59 -14.87 9.95 -16.87
CA THR A 59 -16.09 9.78 -17.66
C THR A 59 -16.08 10.60 -18.95
N ASN A 60 -15.20 11.59 -19.06
CA ASN A 60 -15.06 12.41 -20.26
C ASN A 60 -14.48 11.56 -21.41
N SER A 61 -15.18 11.49 -22.53
CA SER A 61 -14.78 10.73 -23.71
C SER A 61 -13.78 11.45 -24.62
N ASN A 62 -13.68 12.78 -24.50
CA ASN A 62 -12.80 13.60 -25.34
C ASN A 62 -11.69 14.19 -24.47
N LEU A 63 -10.73 13.35 -24.09
CA LEU A 63 -9.59 13.78 -23.31
C LEU A 63 -8.44 14.22 -24.23
N PRO A 64 -7.85 15.41 -23.99
CA PRO A 64 -6.62 15.77 -24.67
C PRO A 64 -5.49 14.82 -24.27
N TYR A 65 -4.44 14.71 -25.09
CA TYR A 65 -3.32 13.81 -24.82
C TYR A 65 -2.65 14.03 -23.46
N ASN A 66 -2.61 15.29 -22.99
CA ASN A 66 -2.04 15.71 -21.73
C ASN A 66 -3.06 15.82 -20.58
N TRP A 67 -4.19 15.11 -20.66
CA TRP A 67 -5.26 15.18 -19.65
C TRP A 67 -4.73 15.05 -18.21
N TYR A 68 -3.70 14.26 -17.97
CA TYR A 68 -3.13 14.06 -16.64
C TYR A 68 -2.68 15.37 -15.98
N ASP A 69 -2.20 16.35 -16.77
CA ASP A 69 -1.80 17.67 -16.26
C ASP A 69 -3.01 18.45 -15.73
N ASP A 70 -4.15 18.38 -16.43
CA ASP A 70 -5.40 19.06 -16.06
C ASP A 70 -5.96 18.54 -14.73
N TYR A 71 -5.77 17.25 -14.45
CA TYR A 71 -6.14 16.64 -13.16
C TYR A 71 -5.03 16.76 -12.10
N GLY A 72 -3.93 17.46 -12.39
CA GLY A 72 -2.82 17.65 -11.48
C GLY A 72 -2.01 16.38 -11.19
N PHE A 73 -2.15 15.35 -12.04
CA PHE A 73 -1.43 14.10 -11.96
C PHE A 73 -0.11 14.16 -12.71
N LYS A 74 0.83 13.30 -12.33
CA LYS A 74 2.02 13.02 -13.13
C LYS A 74 1.89 11.63 -13.74
N PHE A 75 1.85 11.56 -15.06
CA PHE A 75 1.78 10.29 -15.78
C PHE A 75 3.00 9.41 -15.46
N LEU A 76 2.76 8.15 -15.10
CA LEU A 76 3.82 7.17 -14.91
C LEU A 76 3.80 6.12 -16.02
N TYR A 77 2.63 5.56 -16.27
CA TYR A 77 2.47 4.46 -17.22
C TYR A 77 1.03 4.37 -17.70
N ALA A 78 0.80 3.88 -18.92
CA ALA A 78 -0.52 3.43 -19.36
C ALA A 78 -0.38 2.11 -20.09
N ASP A 79 -1.39 1.26 -19.92
CA ASP A 79 -1.44 -0.08 -20.50
C ASP A 79 -2.89 -0.49 -20.75
N GLU A 80 -3.07 -1.50 -21.59
CA GLU A 80 -4.38 -2.11 -21.77
C GLU A 80 -4.84 -2.82 -20.48
N MET A 81 -6.14 -2.75 -20.17
CA MET A 81 -6.72 -3.45 -19.03
C MET A 81 -6.49 -4.95 -19.15
N GLY A 82 -5.92 -5.55 -18.10
CA GLY A 82 -5.54 -6.96 -18.02
C GLY A 82 -4.07 -7.22 -18.37
N HIS A 83 -3.31 -6.21 -18.77
CA HIS A 83 -1.89 -6.35 -19.10
C HIS A 83 -0.98 -6.38 -17.84
N MET A 84 0.29 -6.71 -18.03
CA MET A 84 1.22 -7.13 -16.95
C MET A 84 1.43 -6.04 -15.88
N TRP A 85 1.58 -4.78 -16.27
CA TRP A 85 1.89 -3.70 -15.32
C TRP A 85 0.71 -3.34 -14.43
N GLN A 86 -0.51 -3.38 -14.96
CA GLN A 86 -1.72 -3.21 -14.15
C GLN A 86 -1.86 -4.34 -13.14
N LYS A 87 -1.57 -5.58 -13.54
CA LYS A 87 -1.56 -6.74 -12.63
C LYS A 87 -0.52 -6.58 -11.53
N LEU A 88 0.70 -6.15 -11.88
CA LEU A 88 1.76 -5.88 -10.91
C LEU A 88 1.35 -4.77 -9.93
N TYR A 89 0.77 -3.68 -10.42
CA TYR A 89 0.26 -2.61 -9.58
C TYR A 89 -0.81 -3.11 -8.60
N SER A 90 -1.81 -3.83 -9.12
CA SER A 90 -2.89 -4.41 -8.31
C SER A 90 -2.32 -5.36 -7.25
N PHE A 91 -1.31 -6.15 -7.61
CA PHE A 91 -0.61 -7.06 -6.69
C PHE A 91 0.13 -6.31 -5.57
N ILE A 92 0.84 -5.22 -5.90
CA ILE A 92 1.51 -4.35 -4.92
C ILE A 92 0.50 -3.79 -3.91
N ILE A 93 -0.66 -3.34 -4.37
CA ILE A 93 -1.73 -2.83 -3.52
C ILE A 93 -2.28 -3.92 -2.59
N ILE A 94 -2.49 -5.14 -3.09
CA ILE A 94 -2.94 -6.28 -2.28
C ILE A 94 -1.90 -6.62 -1.20
N LEU A 95 -0.62 -6.68 -1.57
CA LEU A 95 0.46 -6.93 -0.62
C LEU A 95 0.52 -5.86 0.47
N TRP A 96 0.27 -4.60 0.12
CA TRP A 96 0.21 -3.51 1.10
C TRP A 96 -0.90 -3.73 2.13
N TRP A 97 -2.10 -4.12 1.69
CA TRP A 97 -3.22 -4.41 2.60
C TRP A 97 -2.93 -5.60 3.52
N ILE A 98 -2.36 -6.68 2.98
CA ILE A 98 -1.95 -7.85 3.78
C ILE A 98 -0.94 -7.42 4.84
N ALA A 99 0.04 -6.60 4.46
CA ALA A 99 1.05 -6.10 5.38
C ALA A 99 0.45 -5.19 6.47
N LEU A 100 -0.48 -4.30 6.12
CA LEU A 100 -1.18 -3.46 7.08
C LEU A 100 -1.94 -4.32 8.10
N ILE A 101 -2.73 -5.29 7.64
CA ILE A 101 -3.51 -6.18 8.51
C ILE A 101 -2.58 -6.95 9.46
N TYR A 102 -1.49 -7.50 8.94
CA TYR A 102 -0.52 -8.22 9.75
C TYR A 102 0.08 -7.35 10.87
N ILE A 103 0.49 -6.11 10.54
CA ILE A 103 1.03 -5.15 11.51
C ILE A 103 -0.02 -4.80 12.58
N LEU A 104 -1.26 -4.55 12.18
CA LEU A 104 -2.36 -4.25 13.10
C LEU A 104 -2.64 -5.41 14.06
N VAL A 105 -2.70 -6.65 13.55
CA VAL A 105 -2.94 -7.85 14.37
C VAL A 105 -1.83 -8.04 15.40
N ILE A 106 -0.56 -7.94 15.00
CA ILE A 106 0.57 -8.04 15.95
C ILE A 106 0.53 -6.92 16.99
N GLY A 107 0.23 -5.69 16.56
CA GLY A 107 0.09 -4.55 17.46
C GLY A 107 -0.97 -4.79 18.53
N ILE A 108 -2.16 -5.24 18.12
CA ILE A 108 -3.27 -5.56 19.02
C ILE A 108 -2.89 -6.67 20.00
N ILE A 109 -2.32 -7.78 19.52
CA ILE A 109 -1.88 -8.89 20.38
C ILE A 109 -0.87 -8.40 21.43
N THR A 110 0.09 -7.57 21.02
CA THR A 110 1.12 -7.02 21.91
C THR A 110 0.49 -6.15 23.00
N VAL A 111 -0.47 -5.29 22.65
CA VAL A 111 -1.18 -4.44 23.61
C VAL A 111 -1.99 -5.29 24.60
N ILE A 112 -2.70 -6.32 24.12
CA ILE A 112 -3.50 -7.22 24.98
C ILE A 112 -2.60 -7.94 26.00
N GLN A 113 -1.44 -8.45 25.56
CA GLN A 113 -0.49 -9.13 26.43
C GLN A 113 0.06 -8.21 27.53
N GLU A 114 0.41 -6.97 27.17
CA GLU A 114 0.90 -5.96 28.12
C GLU A 114 -0.17 -5.59 29.15
N LEU A 115 -1.42 -5.39 28.72
CA LEU A 115 -2.54 -5.11 29.61
C LEU A 115 -2.82 -6.27 30.57
N GLY A 116 -2.84 -7.51 30.06
CA GLY A 116 -3.02 -8.71 30.88
C GLY A 116 -1.93 -8.86 31.95
N SER A 117 -0.66 -8.68 31.58
CA SER A 117 0.47 -8.77 32.51
C SER A 117 0.38 -7.71 33.63
N ARG A 118 0.01 -6.47 33.29
CA ARG A 118 -0.17 -5.40 34.30
C ARG A 118 -1.29 -5.71 35.27
N THR A 119 -2.40 -6.28 34.81
CA THR A 119 -3.53 -6.63 35.71
C THR A 119 -3.19 -7.74 36.70
N MET A 120 -2.33 -8.70 36.34
CA MET A 120 -1.88 -9.75 37.27
C MET A 120 -0.96 -9.16 38.34
N LYS A 121 -0.02 -8.29 37.97
CA LYS A 121 0.94 -7.67 38.90
C LYS A 121 0.29 -6.77 39.97
N ILE A 122 -0.94 -6.29 39.75
CA ILE A 122 -1.69 -5.48 40.72
C ILE A 122 -2.47 -6.37 41.72
N ARG A 123 -2.70 -7.64 41.39
CA ARG A 123 -3.43 -8.59 42.26
C ARG A 123 -2.54 -9.36 43.23
N ASP A 124 -1.23 -9.36 43.01
CA ASP A 124 -0.21 -9.93 43.90
C ASP A 124 0.34 -8.86 44.86
#